data_AF-A0A1E8DZ69-F1
#
_entry.id   AF-A0A1E8DZ69-F1
#
_cell.length_a   1.000
_cell.length_b   1.000
_cell.length_c   1.000
_cell.angle_alpha   90.00
_cell.angle_beta   90.00
_cell.angle_gamma   90.00
#
_symmetry.space_group_name_H-M   'P 1'
#
loop_
_entity.id
_entity.type
_entity.pdbx_description
1 polymer ?
#
loop_
_entity_poly.entity_id
_entity_poly.type
_entity_poly.pdbx_seq_one_letter_code
_entity_poly.pdbx_strand_id
1 'polypeptide(L)'
;MQKALHIIQLAKSHQCRLFIAPPNQLRWESPVMPPDELLEELRANKPILIEYLKHTSRDLSMLVKRALDGYHWLLDRKRTHYRYNGVPIVTARIAATEWRETVKSVLKVNDAELHIIERLLIQSEQLVYFDHAKTLLTTPDQLEQDYMPDDNTGAAFNAWLSMPCEFIHS
;
A
#
# COMPACT_ATOMS: atom_id res chain seq x y z
N MET A 1 11.03 -25.52 6.42
CA MET A 1 10.20 -24.71 5.48
C MET A 1 9.54 -25.51 4.36
N GLN A 2 10.21 -26.45 3.67
CA GLN A 2 9.61 -27.24 2.57
C GLN A 2 8.33 -28.02 2.95
N LYS A 3 8.29 -28.62 4.15
CA LYS A 3 7.11 -29.36 4.65
C LYS A 3 5.88 -28.45 4.85
N ALA A 4 6.06 -27.20 5.30
CA ALA A 4 4.95 -26.25 5.44
C ALA A 4 4.34 -25.88 4.09
N LEU A 5 5.19 -25.60 3.09
CA LEU A 5 4.75 -25.30 1.73
C LEU A 5 3.98 -26.48 1.11
N HIS A 6 4.48 -27.70 1.31
CA HIS A 6 3.80 -28.91 0.84
C HIS A 6 2.41 -29.08 1.45
N ILE A 7 2.26 -28.89 2.77
CA ILE A 7 0.96 -28.97 3.45
C ILE A 7 0.02 -27.86 2.97
N ILE A 8 0.52 -26.65 2.72
CA ILE A 8 -0.27 -25.54 2.15
C ILE A 8 -0.75 -25.87 0.74
N GLN A 9 0.10 -26.48 -0.09
CA GLN A 9 -0.28 -26.92 -1.44
C GLN A 9 -1.35 -28.02 -1.38
N LEU A 10 -1.22 -28.97 -0.46
CA LEU A 10 -2.21 -30.02 -0.22
C LEU A 10 -3.55 -29.43 0.28
N ALA A 11 -3.51 -28.48 1.21
CA ALA A 11 -4.72 -27.78 1.64
C ALA A 11 -5.40 -27.07 0.46
N LYS A 12 -4.61 -26.41 -0.40
CA LYS A 12 -5.11 -25.72 -1.60
C LYS A 12 -5.76 -26.69 -2.60
N SER A 13 -5.20 -27.89 -2.81
CA SER A 13 -5.82 -28.88 -3.71
C SER A 13 -7.18 -29.37 -3.20
N HIS A 14 -7.40 -29.35 -1.89
CA HIS A 14 -8.69 -29.64 -1.26
C HIS A 14 -9.59 -28.41 -1.05
N GLN A 15 -9.29 -27.28 -1.70
CA GLN A 15 -10.02 -26.02 -1.54
C GLN A 15 -10.09 -25.52 -0.07
N CYS A 16 -9.13 -25.96 0.75
CA CYS A 16 -9.02 -25.62 2.15
C CYS A 16 -8.03 -24.44 2.31
N ARG A 17 -8.53 -23.33 2.86
CA ARG A 17 -7.75 -22.11 3.12
C ARG A 17 -7.24 -22.13 4.55
N LEU A 18 -5.92 -22.10 4.73
CA LEU A 18 -5.27 -22.00 6.04
C LEU A 18 -4.97 -20.53 6.39
N PHE A 19 -5.19 -20.15 7.65
CA PHE A 19 -4.86 -18.82 8.15
C PHE A 19 -4.55 -18.82 9.65
N ILE A 20 -3.83 -17.79 10.11
CA ILE A 20 -3.59 -17.58 11.55
C ILE A 20 -4.68 -16.66 12.09
N ALA A 21 -5.37 -17.10 13.13
CA ALA A 21 -6.21 -16.24 13.97
C ALA A 21 -5.48 -15.87 15.27
N PRO A 22 -5.71 -14.68 15.84
CA PRO A 22 -5.16 -14.32 17.15
C PRO A 22 -5.60 -15.31 18.24
N PRO A 23 -4.73 -15.67 19.22
CA PRO A 23 -3.34 -15.22 19.42
C PRO A 23 -2.32 -16.27 18.92
N ASN A 24 -2.37 -16.65 17.64
CA ASN A 24 -1.58 -17.72 16.97
C ASN A 24 -2.28 -19.09 16.89
N GLN A 25 -3.59 -19.09 16.64
CA GLN A 25 -4.33 -20.30 16.32
C GLN A 25 -4.32 -20.53 14.81
N LEU A 26 -3.75 -21.65 14.37
CA LEU A 26 -3.96 -22.14 13.00
C LEU A 26 -5.44 -22.49 12.84
N ARG A 27 -6.12 -21.82 11.92
CA ARG A 27 -7.50 -22.07 11.53
C ARG A 27 -7.57 -22.39 10.04
N TRP A 28 -8.67 -23.00 9.65
CA TRP A 28 -8.93 -23.35 8.27
C TRP A 28 -10.39 -23.09 7.91
N GLU A 29 -10.63 -22.79 6.65
CA GLU A 29 -11.94 -22.57 6.05
C GLU A 29 -12.01 -23.40 4.76
N SER A 30 -13.07 -24.19 4.60
CA SER A 30 -13.25 -25.06 3.44
C SER A 30 -14.75 -25.24 3.15
N PRO A 31 -15.17 -25.26 1.87
CA PRO A 31 -16.56 -25.52 1.51
C PRO A 31 -16.98 -26.97 1.80
N VAL A 32 -16.01 -27.89 1.89
CA VAL A 32 -16.21 -29.32 2.19
C VAL A 32 -15.27 -29.72 3.32
N MET A 33 -15.70 -30.68 4.16
CA MET A 33 -14.85 -31.20 5.24
C MET A 33 -13.51 -31.70 4.68
N PRO A 34 -12.36 -31.20 5.17
CA PRO A 34 -11.06 -31.68 4.75
C PRO A 34 -10.89 -33.18 5.06
N PRO A 35 -10.18 -33.94 4.21
CA PRO A 35 -9.91 -35.35 4.47
C PRO A 35 -9.07 -35.53 5.75
N ASP A 36 -9.27 -36.66 6.44
CA ASP A 36 -8.60 -36.95 7.72
C ASP A 36 -7.08 -36.91 7.63
N GLU A 37 -6.51 -37.33 6.49
CA GLU A 37 -5.06 -37.26 6.21
C GLU A 37 -4.53 -35.81 6.30
N LEU A 38 -5.28 -34.85 5.75
CA LEU A 38 -4.92 -33.43 5.83
C LEU A 38 -5.08 -32.90 7.26
N LEU A 39 -6.11 -33.34 7.99
CA LEU A 39 -6.32 -32.93 9.38
C LEU A 39 -5.21 -33.43 10.30
N GLU A 40 -4.73 -34.66 10.12
CA GLU A 40 -3.61 -35.23 10.85
C GLU A 40 -2.30 -34.50 10.53
N GLU A 41 -2.02 -34.21 9.25
CA GLU A 41 -0.85 -33.42 8.86
C GLU A 41 -0.88 -31.99 9.42
N LEU A 42 -2.06 -31.34 9.47
CA LEU A 42 -2.22 -30.01 10.07
C LEU A 42 -1.99 -30.03 11.59
N ARG A 43 -2.45 -31.08 12.29
CA ARG A 43 -2.24 -31.24 13.74
C ARG A 43 -0.77 -31.49 14.05
N ALA A 44 -0.12 -32.40 13.34
CA ALA A 44 1.26 -32.80 13.56
C ALA A 44 2.26 -31.65 13.30
N ASN A 45 1.98 -30.81 12.30
CA ASN A 45 2.91 -29.76 11.86
C ASN A 45 2.47 -28.34 12.25
N LYS A 46 1.53 -28.20 13.20
CA LYS A 46 0.96 -26.92 13.62
C LYS A 46 2.01 -25.85 13.96
N PRO A 47 3.09 -26.10 14.74
CA PRO A 47 4.06 -25.07 15.08
C PRO A 47 4.81 -24.54 13.86
N ILE A 48 5.23 -25.44 12.96
CA ILE A 48 5.97 -25.11 11.74
C ILE A 48 5.07 -24.32 10.78
N LEU A 49 3.78 -24.67 10.70
CA LEU A 49 2.81 -23.95 9.89
C LEU A 49 2.55 -22.54 10.44
N ILE A 50 2.42 -22.38 11.75
CA ILE A 50 2.26 -21.06 12.38
C ILE A 50 3.50 -20.19 12.13
N GLU A 51 4.69 -20.73 12.34
CA GLU A 51 5.94 -20.01 12.09
C GLU A 51 6.06 -19.61 10.62
N TYR A 52 5.84 -20.55 9.70
CA TYR A 52 5.83 -20.28 8.26
C TYR A 52 4.78 -19.24 7.87
N LEU A 53 3.56 -19.35 8.39
CA LEU A 53 2.47 -18.41 8.12
C LEU A 53 2.71 -17.05 8.79
N LYS A 54 3.47 -16.94 9.87
CA LYS A 54 3.93 -15.64 10.42
C LYS A 54 4.97 -14.98 9.53
N HIS A 55 5.89 -15.76 8.97
CA HIS A 55 6.89 -15.24 8.03
C HIS A 55 6.32 -14.94 6.65
N THR A 56 5.21 -15.57 6.28
CA THR A 56 4.52 -15.34 4.99
C THR A 56 3.26 -14.48 5.12
N SER A 57 2.75 -14.25 6.34
CA SER A 57 1.72 -13.23 6.58
C SER A 57 2.34 -11.90 6.20
N ARG A 58 1.71 -11.24 5.22
CA ARG A 58 2.19 -9.94 4.76
C ARG A 58 2.19 -8.99 5.94
N ASP A 59 3.39 -8.53 6.29
CA ASP A 59 3.57 -7.52 7.31
C ASP A 59 2.79 -6.26 6.89
N LEU A 60 1.75 -5.93 7.66
CA LEU A 60 0.90 -4.79 7.38
C LEU A 60 1.71 -3.49 7.37
N SER A 61 2.77 -3.39 8.18
CA SER A 61 3.65 -2.21 8.20
C SER A 61 4.37 -2.03 6.87
N MET A 62 4.84 -3.12 6.27
CA MET A 62 5.45 -3.12 4.94
C MET A 62 4.44 -2.81 3.84
N LEU A 63 3.19 -3.28 3.95
CA LEU A 63 2.14 -2.94 3.00
C LEU A 63 1.76 -1.47 3.06
N VAL A 64 1.61 -0.91 4.28
CA VAL A 64 1.34 0.52 4.50
C VAL A 64 2.45 1.38 3.92
N LYS A 65 3.71 1.05 4.22
CA LYS A 65 4.87 1.76 3.65
C LYS A 65 4.86 1.74 2.13
N ARG A 66 4.68 0.56 1.51
CA ARG A 66 4.66 0.43 0.05
C ARG A 66 3.48 1.14 -0.60
N ALA A 67 2.35 1.25 0.09
CA ALA A 67 1.19 2.00 -0.41
C ALA A 67 1.45 3.51 -0.40
N LEU A 68 2.17 4.02 0.61
CA LEU A 68 2.68 5.40 0.63
C LEU A 68 3.72 5.63 -0.48
N ASP A 69 4.69 4.73 -0.66
CA ASP A 69 5.65 4.80 -1.77
C ASP A 69 4.94 4.85 -3.12
N GLY A 70 3.83 4.11 -3.27
CA GLY A 70 2.98 4.15 -4.46
C GLY A 70 2.32 5.52 -4.70
N TYR A 71 1.91 6.21 -3.64
CA TYR A 71 1.42 7.60 -3.75
C TYR A 71 2.52 8.53 -4.27
N HIS A 72 3.73 8.47 -3.69
CA HIS A 72 4.85 9.31 -4.11
C HIS A 72 5.23 9.05 -5.57
N TRP A 73 5.28 7.78 -5.98
CA TRP A 73 5.57 7.41 -7.36
C TRP A 73 4.53 7.97 -8.36
N LEU A 74 3.23 7.87 -8.03
CA LEU A 74 2.17 8.45 -8.86
C LEU A 74 2.30 9.97 -8.95
N LEU A 75 2.58 10.62 -7.81
CA LEU A 75 2.76 12.06 -7.72
C LEU A 75 3.93 12.53 -8.58
N ASP A 76 5.10 11.90 -8.47
CA ASP A 76 6.28 12.24 -9.24
C ASP A 76 6.03 12.07 -10.74
N ARG A 77 5.40 10.95 -11.14
CA ARG A 77 5.04 10.71 -12.53
C ARG A 77 4.12 11.82 -13.07
N LYS A 78 3.11 12.24 -12.29
CA LYS A 78 2.18 13.30 -12.67
C LYS A 78 2.86 14.67 -12.74
N ARG A 79 3.74 14.98 -11.78
CA ARG A 79 4.55 16.20 -11.77
C ARG A 79 5.48 16.29 -12.97
N THR A 80 6.14 15.19 -13.33
CA THR A 80 6.97 15.10 -14.55
C THR A 80 6.13 15.38 -15.80
N HIS A 81 4.94 14.76 -15.90
CA HIS A 81 4.03 15.04 -17.01
C HIS A 81 3.62 16.52 -17.07
N TYR A 82 3.32 17.15 -15.93
CA TYR A 82 2.91 18.55 -15.88
C TYR A 82 4.03 19.50 -16.27
N ARG A 83 5.27 19.22 -15.82
CA ARG A 83 6.47 19.96 -16.24
C ARG A 83 6.61 20.01 -17.76
N TYR A 84 6.49 18.86 -18.44
CA TYR A 84 6.61 18.80 -19.90
C TYR A 84 5.49 19.51 -20.65
N ASN A 85 4.33 19.70 -20.02
CA ASN A 85 3.16 20.32 -20.64
C ASN A 85 2.89 21.76 -20.15
N GLY A 86 3.83 22.37 -19.43
CA GLY A 86 3.70 23.74 -18.95
C GLY A 86 2.60 23.95 -17.90
N VAL A 87 2.15 22.89 -17.23
CA VAL A 87 1.15 22.96 -16.16
C VAL A 87 1.86 23.17 -14.82
N PRO A 88 1.39 24.08 -13.94
CA PRO A 88 2.02 24.30 -12.64
C PRO A 88 2.06 23.02 -11.78
N ILE A 89 3.25 22.64 -11.30
CA ILE A 89 3.49 21.40 -10.54
C ILE A 89 2.65 21.33 -9.26
N VAL A 90 2.37 22.49 -8.66
CA VAL A 90 1.53 22.63 -7.45
C VAL A 90 0.10 22.10 -7.64
N THR A 91 -0.37 22.07 -8.88
CA THR A 91 -1.71 21.52 -9.22
C THR A 91 -1.72 19.99 -9.33
N ALA A 92 -0.55 19.32 -9.25
CA ALA A 92 -0.46 17.88 -9.32
C ALA A 92 -0.97 17.24 -8.02
N ARG A 93 -2.17 16.65 -8.10
CA ARG A 93 -2.80 15.86 -7.02
C ARG A 93 -3.19 14.47 -7.52
N ILE A 94 -3.24 13.50 -6.63
CA ILE A 94 -3.59 12.12 -6.99
C ILE A 94 -5.05 11.85 -6.67
N ALA A 95 -5.79 11.31 -7.63
CA ALA A 95 -7.16 10.88 -7.37
C ALA A 95 -7.14 9.68 -6.42
N ALA A 96 -8.02 9.69 -5.42
CA ALA A 96 -8.12 8.59 -4.46
C ALA A 96 -8.44 7.27 -5.17
N THR A 97 -9.25 7.30 -6.24
CA THR A 97 -9.54 6.14 -7.09
C THR A 97 -8.31 5.62 -7.82
N GLU A 98 -7.52 6.50 -8.44
CA GLU A 98 -6.26 6.17 -9.13
C GLU A 98 -5.26 5.49 -8.17
N TRP A 99 -5.10 6.06 -6.96
CA TRP A 99 -4.24 5.48 -5.94
C TRP A 99 -4.76 4.11 -5.48
N ARG A 100 -6.05 3.98 -5.16
CA ARG A 100 -6.67 2.71 -4.71
C ARG A 100 -6.48 1.60 -5.75
N GLU A 101 -6.76 1.89 -7.02
CA GLU A 101 -6.59 0.92 -8.11
C GLU A 101 -5.13 0.49 -8.28
N THR A 102 -4.21 1.46 -8.23
CA THR A 102 -2.76 1.21 -8.34
C THR A 102 -2.27 0.33 -7.19
N VAL A 103 -2.58 0.71 -5.95
CA VAL A 103 -2.15 -0.03 -4.74
C VAL A 103 -2.75 -1.44 -4.74
N LYS A 104 -4.05 -1.58 -5.04
CA LYS A 104 -4.72 -2.88 -5.14
C LYS A 104 -4.02 -3.78 -6.16
N SER A 105 -3.73 -3.25 -7.34
CA SER A 105 -3.09 -3.98 -8.44
C SER A 105 -1.64 -4.36 -8.14
N VAL A 106 -0.84 -3.45 -7.59
CA VAL A 106 0.59 -3.66 -7.35
C VAL A 106 0.84 -4.51 -6.10
N LEU A 107 0.17 -4.21 -4.99
CA LEU A 107 0.34 -4.95 -3.74
C LEU A 107 -0.46 -6.26 -3.71
N LYS A 108 -1.34 -6.48 -4.70
CA LYS A 108 -2.23 -7.66 -4.79
C LYS A 108 -3.02 -7.85 -3.51
N VAL A 109 -3.57 -6.75 -2.98
CA VAL A 109 -4.40 -6.71 -1.78
C VAL A 109 -5.89 -6.75 -2.15
N ASN A 110 -6.74 -7.23 -1.25
CA ASN A 110 -8.19 -7.16 -1.43
C ASN A 110 -8.75 -5.81 -0.94
N ASP A 111 -10.06 -5.57 -1.12
CA ASP A 111 -10.70 -4.30 -0.76
C ASP A 111 -10.67 -4.02 0.75
N ALA A 112 -10.77 -5.05 1.60
CA ALA A 112 -10.70 -4.87 3.05
C ALA A 112 -9.29 -4.50 3.50
N GLU A 113 -8.26 -5.17 2.97
CA GLU A 113 -6.85 -4.85 3.23
C GLU A 113 -6.52 -3.44 2.74
N LEU A 114 -6.97 -3.07 1.54
CA LEU A 114 -6.79 -1.73 0.98
C LEU A 114 -7.44 -0.68 1.88
N HIS A 115 -8.67 -0.91 2.35
CA HIS A 115 -9.36 0.01 3.24
C HIS A 115 -8.63 0.19 4.58
N ILE A 116 -8.08 -0.89 5.14
CA ILE A 116 -7.25 -0.83 6.35
C ILE A 116 -5.98 -0.01 6.10
N ILE A 117 -5.28 -0.27 4.99
CA ILE A 117 -4.06 0.46 4.61
C ILE A 117 -4.35 1.95 4.45
N GLU A 118 -5.39 2.30 3.69
CA GLU A 118 -5.81 3.68 3.46
C GLU A 118 -6.14 4.37 4.79
N ARG A 119 -6.93 3.73 5.65
CA ARG A 119 -7.27 4.28 6.96
C ARG A 119 -6.04 4.50 7.84
N LEU A 120 -5.08 3.56 7.83
CA LEU A 120 -3.85 3.70 8.60
C LEU A 120 -3.01 4.89 8.13
N LEU A 121 -2.87 5.08 6.80
CA LEU A 121 -2.16 6.22 6.22
C LEU A 121 -2.80 7.56 6.55
N ILE A 122 -4.14 7.60 6.59
CA ILE A 122 -4.89 8.81 6.98
C ILE A 122 -4.73 9.08 8.48
N GLN A 123 -4.84 8.06 9.32
CA GLN A 123 -4.74 8.20 10.78
C GLN A 123 -3.31 8.54 11.24
N SER A 124 -2.29 8.11 10.50
CA SER A 124 -0.89 8.49 10.75
C SER A 124 -0.52 9.82 10.12
N GLU A 125 -1.47 10.54 9.52
CA GLU A 125 -1.28 11.83 8.84
C GLU A 125 -0.26 11.77 7.69
N GLN A 126 0.06 10.58 7.19
CA GLN A 126 0.97 10.43 6.04
C GLN A 126 0.28 10.80 4.73
N LEU A 127 -1.04 10.57 4.66
CA LEU A 127 -1.91 11.08 3.61
C LEU A 127 -3.11 11.77 4.25
N VAL A 128 -3.72 12.69 3.54
CA VAL A 128 -4.99 13.31 3.91
C VAL A 128 -5.84 13.51 2.66
N TYR A 129 -7.15 13.60 2.86
CA TYR A 129 -8.05 14.00 1.78
C TYR A 129 -7.99 15.51 1.59
N PHE A 130 -7.76 15.95 0.36
CA PHE A 130 -7.74 17.37 0.02
C PHE A 130 -9.15 17.97 0.07
N ASP A 131 -10.16 17.17 -0.25
CA ASP A 131 -11.55 17.60 -0.37
C ASP A 131 -12.49 16.80 0.53
N HIS A 132 -13.63 17.41 0.91
CA HIS A 132 -14.65 16.74 1.72
C HIS A 132 -15.30 15.55 1.01
N ALA A 133 -15.32 15.55 -0.33
CA ALA A 133 -15.84 14.44 -1.13
C ALA A 133 -14.83 13.27 -1.23
N LYS A 134 -13.62 13.41 -0.65
CA LYS A 134 -12.58 12.35 -0.59
C LYS A 134 -12.17 11.84 -1.97
N THR A 135 -12.15 12.74 -2.95
CA THR A 135 -11.81 12.44 -4.33
C THR A 135 -10.32 12.58 -4.61
N LEU A 136 -9.61 13.42 -3.84
CA LEU A 136 -8.19 13.70 -4.01
C LEU A 136 -7.41 13.39 -2.73
N LEU A 137 -6.25 12.76 -2.90
CA LEU A 137 -5.27 12.52 -1.85
C LEU A 137 -4.13 13.54 -1.96
N THR A 138 -3.64 13.96 -0.81
CA THR A 138 -2.47 14.83 -0.64
C THR A 138 -1.66 14.43 0.59
N THR A 139 -0.45 14.96 0.74
CA THR A 139 0.28 14.94 2.02
C THR A 139 0.06 16.26 2.79
N PRO A 140 0.28 16.30 4.11
CA PRO A 140 0.31 17.55 4.87
C PRO A 140 1.31 18.57 4.31
N ASP A 141 2.53 18.15 3.98
CA ASP A 141 3.55 19.02 3.38
C ASP A 141 3.06 19.72 2.10
N GLN A 142 2.29 19.01 1.27
CA GLN A 142 1.71 19.58 0.05
C GLN A 142 0.51 20.50 0.32
N LEU A 143 -0.16 20.39 1.47
CA LEU A 143 -1.17 21.36 1.90
C LEU A 143 -0.50 22.64 2.40
N GLU A 144 0.57 22.53 3.19
CA GLU A 144 1.31 23.68 3.68
C GLU A 144 1.92 24.51 2.54
N GLN A 145 2.35 23.85 1.46
CA GLN A 145 2.80 24.53 0.24
C GLN A 145 1.72 25.39 -0.44
N ASP A 146 0.43 25.04 -0.33
CA ASP A 146 -0.67 25.85 -0.88
C ASP A 146 -0.90 27.14 -0.07
N TYR A 147 -0.42 27.19 1.18
CA TYR A 147 -0.53 28.35 2.06
C TYR A 147 0.70 29.25 2.04
N MET A 148 1.69 29.02 1.16
CA MET A 148 2.74 30.01 0.96
C MET A 148 2.13 31.32 0.41
N PRO A 149 2.49 32.48 0.98
CA PRO A 149 1.91 33.74 0.58
C PRO A 149 2.07 33.98 -0.92
N ASP A 150 1.04 34.55 -1.54
CA ASP A 150 0.99 34.93 -2.95
C ASP A 150 1.85 36.19 -3.22
N ASP A 151 2.97 36.29 -2.52
CA ASP A 151 3.95 37.35 -2.59
C ASP A 151 5.17 36.91 -3.42
N ASN A 152 6.14 37.80 -3.53
CA ASN A 152 7.36 37.55 -4.29
C ASN A 152 8.14 36.32 -3.80
N THR A 153 7.95 35.88 -2.55
CA THR A 153 8.60 34.70 -1.97
C THR A 153 7.92 33.41 -2.43
N GLY A 154 6.59 33.37 -2.47
CA GLY A 154 5.84 32.25 -3.05
C GLY A 154 6.11 32.08 -4.55
N ALA A 155 6.13 33.20 -5.30
CA ALA A 155 6.47 33.20 -6.72
C ALA A 155 7.91 32.71 -6.98
N ALA A 156 8.88 33.16 -6.18
CA ALA A 156 10.28 32.73 -6.31
C ALA A 156 10.48 31.25 -5.95
N PHE A 157 9.80 30.73 -4.93
CA PHE A 157 9.87 29.32 -4.55
C PHE A 157 9.26 28.41 -5.63
N ASN A 158 8.09 28.78 -6.16
CA ASN A 158 7.46 28.06 -7.27
C ASN A 158 8.33 28.10 -8.54
N ALA A 159 8.93 29.26 -8.85
CA ALA A 159 9.89 29.40 -9.94
C ALA A 159 11.10 28.47 -9.72
N TRP A 160 11.67 28.42 -8.52
CA TRP A 160 12.78 27.54 -8.17
C TRP A 160 12.44 26.05 -8.31
N LEU A 161 11.26 25.60 -7.87
CA LEU A 161 10.81 24.21 -8.04
C LEU A 161 10.51 23.82 -9.51
N SER A 162 10.24 24.82 -10.35
CA SER A 162 9.99 24.67 -11.78
C SER A 162 11.24 24.81 -12.65
N MET A 163 12.36 25.30 -12.10
CA MET A 163 13.61 25.45 -12.83
C MET A 163 14.19 24.08 -13.21
N PRO A 164 14.65 23.88 -14.46
CA PRO A 164 15.44 22.72 -14.82
C PRO A 164 16.71 22.68 -13.96
N CYS A 165 16.99 21.56 -13.30
CA CYS A 165 18.27 21.38 -12.61
C CYS A 165 19.37 21.21 -13.66
N GLU A 166 20.09 22.29 -13.97
CA GLU A 166 21.33 22.19 -14.74
C GLU A 166 22.43 21.61 -13.84
N PHE A 167 23.04 20.51 -14.28
CA PHE A 167 24.23 19.97 -13.63
C PHE A 167 25.40 20.93 -13.87
N ILE A 168 25.79 21.68 -12.83
CA ILE A 168 27.02 22.48 -12.86
C ILE A 168 28.16 21.56 -12.44
N HIS A 169 28.96 21.11 -13.41
CA HIS A 169 30.25 20.49 -13.13
C HIS A 169 31.27 21.62 -12.97
N SER A 170 31.73 21.85 -11.74
CA SER A 170 32.97 22.58 -11.45
C SER A 170 34.19 21.67 -11.58
#